data_AF-A0A4Y4C8P4-F1
#
_entry.id   AF-A0A4Y4C8P4-F1
#
_cell.length_a   1.000
_cell.length_b   1.000
_cell.length_c   1.000
_cell.angle_alpha   90.00
_cell.angle_beta   90.00
_cell.angle_gamma   90.00
#
_symmetry.space_group_name_H-M   'P 1'
#
loop_
_entity.id
_entity.type
_entity.pdbx_description
1 polymer ?
#
loop_
_entity_poly.entity_id
_entity_poly.type
_entity_poly.pdbx_seq_one_letter_code
_entity_poly.pdbx_strand_id
1 'polypeptide(L)'
;MTDITDQDRRAAMAWAKNWQGDQDGDTSAAARVILATVDAPEPTLAEEILDAAARIRDAVNPGDRDVSWADMESCANRAEQMEQDAEDRQEWNRRITEQVATLARERDEARAEVERERDLGVALAHERDEVRAEVERLTAEQHTERPDDNDWLAGMKEATRYAINATHPNPADVPAGEPWLVRVGGHEALAVRDGDPFWPWSVAHLDGGIDDVADESVTLTARLVPAPRVITNPDELEQLATRAVILSADDKNPDVYQRDSYDEWLDITAQGYSSSQVIRMERSVTVIYQPEEDQK
;
A
#
# COMPACT_ATOMS: atom_id res chain seq x y z
N MET A 1 -10.08 36.23 -11.67
CA MET A 1 -11.28 37.03 -11.94
C MET A 1 -12.05 36.20 -12.96
N THR A 2 -13.20 35.65 -12.58
CA THR A 2 -13.97 34.74 -13.47
C THR A 2 -14.63 35.60 -14.54
N ASP A 3 -14.43 35.27 -15.81
CA ASP A 3 -15.07 36.00 -16.91
C ASP A 3 -16.59 35.79 -16.85
N ILE A 4 -17.35 36.89 -16.85
CA ILE A 4 -18.81 36.86 -16.85
C ILE A 4 -19.28 36.50 -18.26
N THR A 5 -20.01 35.39 -18.41
CA THR A 5 -20.52 34.90 -19.70
C THR A 5 -21.76 35.69 -20.15
N ASP A 6 -22.13 35.59 -21.43
CA ASP A 6 -23.41 36.15 -21.92
C ASP A 6 -24.63 35.49 -21.26
N GLN A 7 -24.50 34.21 -20.87
CA GLN A 7 -25.53 33.52 -20.10
C GLN A 7 -25.69 34.15 -18.70
N ASP A 8 -24.58 34.47 -18.02
CA ASP A 8 -24.62 35.17 -16.73
C ASP A 8 -25.23 36.57 -16.87
N ARG A 9 -24.90 37.30 -17.94
CA ARG A 9 -25.49 38.61 -18.26
C ARG A 9 -26.99 38.49 -18.52
N ARG A 10 -27.43 37.51 -19.33
CA ARG A 10 -28.85 37.21 -19.59
C ARG A 10 -29.60 36.86 -18.30
N ALA A 11 -29.04 35.99 -17.47
CA ALA A 11 -29.65 35.60 -16.20
C ALA A 11 -29.80 36.77 -15.24
N ALA A 12 -28.74 37.58 -15.09
CA ALA A 12 -28.75 38.79 -14.26
C ALA A 12 -29.78 39.81 -14.75
N MET A 13 -29.82 40.07 -16.06
CA MET A 13 -30.81 40.97 -16.66
C MET A 13 -32.24 40.44 -16.56
N ALA A 14 -32.47 39.15 -16.81
CA ALA A 14 -33.79 38.53 -16.70
C ALA A 14 -34.32 38.61 -15.26
N TRP A 15 -33.46 38.32 -14.28
CA TRP A 15 -33.79 38.50 -12.86
C TRP A 15 -34.16 39.96 -12.55
N ALA A 16 -33.34 40.91 -13.01
CA ALA A 16 -33.58 42.33 -12.73
C ALA A 16 -34.84 42.88 -13.42
N LYS A 17 -35.16 42.41 -14.64
CA LYS A 17 -36.38 42.77 -15.37
C LYS A 17 -37.65 42.19 -14.75
N ASN A 18 -37.56 40.99 -14.17
CA ASN A 18 -38.69 40.27 -13.57
C ASN A 18 -38.88 40.58 -12.07
N TRP A 19 -38.06 41.45 -11.49
CA TRP A 19 -38.20 41.84 -10.09
C TRP A 19 -39.47 42.68 -9.87
N GLN A 20 -40.41 42.14 -9.08
CA GLN A 20 -41.71 42.76 -8.76
C GLN A 20 -41.85 43.16 -7.27
N GLY A 21 -40.75 43.20 -6.50
CA GLY A 21 -40.77 43.54 -5.07
C GLY A 21 -40.94 45.04 -4.79
N ASP A 22 -41.24 45.37 -3.52
CA ASP A 22 -41.42 46.77 -3.05
C ASP A 22 -40.24 47.67 -3.47
N GLN A 23 -40.57 48.91 -3.86
CA GLN A 23 -39.62 49.85 -4.47
C GLN A 23 -38.49 50.31 -3.54
N ASP A 24 -38.63 50.12 -2.23
CA ASP A 24 -37.71 50.60 -1.20
C ASP A 24 -37.01 49.43 -0.49
N GLY A 25 -35.88 48.98 -1.05
CA GLY A 25 -35.00 47.97 -0.46
C GLY A 25 -33.75 47.69 -1.29
N ASP A 26 -32.74 47.08 -0.67
CA ASP A 26 -31.43 46.79 -1.26
C ASP A 26 -31.53 45.97 -2.57
N THR A 27 -32.53 45.11 -2.67
CA THR A 27 -32.77 44.29 -3.88
C THR A 27 -33.28 45.12 -5.06
N SER A 28 -34.05 46.18 -4.81
CA SER A 28 -34.49 47.14 -5.84
C SER A 28 -33.31 47.97 -6.35
N ALA A 29 -32.42 48.38 -5.45
CA ALA A 29 -31.18 49.05 -5.83
C ALA A 29 -30.27 48.13 -6.66
N ALA A 30 -30.13 46.86 -6.27
CA ALA A 30 -29.36 45.87 -7.02
C ALA A 30 -29.93 45.63 -8.44
N ALA A 31 -31.25 45.49 -8.59
CA ALA A 31 -31.88 45.35 -9.91
C ALA A 31 -31.63 46.59 -10.80
N ARG A 32 -31.75 47.81 -10.25
CA ARG A 32 -31.45 49.05 -11.00
C ARG A 32 -29.98 49.14 -11.40
N VAL A 33 -29.06 48.75 -10.52
CA VAL A 33 -27.63 48.71 -10.83
C VAL A 33 -27.38 47.72 -11.96
N ILE A 34 -27.88 46.49 -11.86
CA ILE A 34 -27.72 45.47 -12.92
C ILE A 34 -28.24 45.98 -14.27
N LEU A 35 -29.43 46.58 -14.32
CA LEU A 35 -29.99 47.13 -15.56
C LEU A 35 -29.22 48.33 -16.12
N ALA A 36 -28.49 49.06 -15.27
CA ALA A 36 -27.71 50.23 -15.66
C ALA A 36 -26.26 49.90 -16.03
N THR A 37 -25.69 48.82 -15.49
CA THR A 37 -24.25 48.56 -15.57
C THR A 37 -23.89 47.27 -16.29
N VAL A 38 -24.80 46.31 -16.42
CA VAL A 38 -24.55 45.09 -17.19
C VAL A 38 -24.86 45.39 -18.65
N ASP A 39 -23.90 45.16 -19.55
CA ASP A 39 -24.12 45.31 -20.99
C ASP A 39 -25.21 44.32 -21.45
N ALA A 40 -26.04 44.76 -22.39
CA ALA A 40 -27.06 43.90 -22.97
C ALA A 40 -26.35 42.73 -23.68
N PRO A 41 -26.72 41.47 -23.38
CA PRO A 41 -26.15 40.32 -24.06
C PRO A 41 -26.52 40.35 -25.54
N GLU A 42 -25.67 39.76 -26.39
CA GLU A 42 -26.01 39.59 -27.80
C GLU A 42 -27.31 38.78 -27.93
N PRO A 43 -28.19 39.17 -28.88
CA PRO A 43 -29.44 38.45 -29.08
C PRO A 43 -29.16 37.01 -29.53
N THR A 44 -29.98 36.07 -29.08
CA THR A 44 -29.93 34.69 -29.57
C THR A 44 -30.49 34.61 -30.99
N LEU A 45 -30.10 33.60 -31.77
CA LEU A 45 -30.70 33.36 -33.08
C LEU A 45 -32.22 33.15 -32.97
N ALA A 46 -32.69 32.59 -31.86
CA ALA A 46 -34.12 32.46 -31.56
C ALA A 46 -34.81 33.82 -31.41
N GLU A 47 -34.21 34.75 -30.66
CA GLU A 47 -34.69 36.13 -30.51
C GLU A 47 -34.69 36.86 -31.85
N GLU A 48 -33.64 36.68 -32.67
CA GLU A 48 -33.57 37.26 -34.02
C GLU A 48 -34.67 36.71 -34.95
N ILE A 49 -34.95 35.40 -34.89
CA ILE A 49 -36.03 34.77 -35.68
C ILE A 49 -37.39 35.32 -35.26
N LEU A 50 -37.67 35.46 -33.96
CA LEU A 50 -38.93 35.98 -33.45
C LEU A 50 -39.11 37.47 -33.77
N ASP A 51 -38.05 38.27 -33.65
CA ASP A 51 -38.09 39.68 -34.01
C ASP A 51 -38.32 39.88 -35.51
N ALA A 52 -37.64 39.11 -36.36
CA ALA A 52 -37.88 39.10 -37.80
C ALA A 52 -39.33 38.67 -38.13
N ALA A 53 -39.84 37.63 -37.46
CA ALA A 53 -41.22 37.18 -37.62
C ALA A 53 -42.23 38.26 -37.22
N ALA A 54 -41.97 39.00 -36.13
CA ALA A 54 -42.83 40.08 -35.66
C ALA A 54 -42.88 41.24 -36.68
N ARG A 55 -41.73 41.62 -37.25
CA ARG A 55 -41.66 42.64 -38.31
C ARG A 55 -42.44 42.22 -39.56
N ILE A 56 -42.34 40.95 -39.98
CA ILE A 56 -43.10 40.42 -41.13
C ILE A 56 -44.59 40.41 -40.84
N ARG A 57 -45.00 39.98 -39.63
CA ARG A 57 -46.39 39.99 -39.19
C ARG A 57 -46.99 41.38 -39.27
N ASP A 58 -46.25 42.40 -38.85
CA ASP A 58 -46.76 43.77 -38.81
C ASP A 58 -46.77 44.43 -40.21
N ALA A 59 -45.99 43.90 -41.16
CA ALA A 59 -45.88 44.41 -42.54
C ALA A 59 -46.83 43.74 -43.56
N VAL A 60 -47.32 42.52 -43.30
CA VAL A 60 -48.09 41.71 -44.29
C VAL A 60 -49.55 41.54 -43.87
N ASN A 61 -50.46 41.77 -44.83
CA ASN A 61 -51.89 41.52 -44.67
C ASN A 61 -52.15 40.06 -44.24
N PRO A 62 -53.04 39.79 -43.27
CA PRO A 62 -53.24 38.45 -42.71
C PRO A 62 -53.61 37.35 -43.74
N GLY A 63 -54.19 37.72 -44.88
CA GLY A 63 -54.62 36.79 -45.93
C GLY A 63 -53.54 36.36 -46.92
N ASP A 64 -52.37 37.01 -46.93
CA ASP A 64 -51.27 36.77 -47.89
C ASP A 64 -50.08 36.03 -47.24
N ARG A 65 -50.29 35.40 -46.07
CA ARG A 65 -49.20 34.75 -45.30
C ARG A 65 -49.08 33.28 -45.66
N ASP A 66 -47.99 32.94 -46.37
CA ASP A 66 -47.62 31.55 -46.68
C ASP A 66 -46.93 30.82 -45.50
N VAL A 67 -46.41 31.56 -44.51
CA VAL A 67 -45.73 30.99 -43.33
C VAL A 67 -46.54 31.32 -42.08
N SER A 68 -46.91 30.30 -41.31
CA SER A 68 -47.67 30.52 -40.08
C SER A 68 -46.75 31.02 -38.95
N TRP A 69 -47.29 31.85 -38.06
CA TRP A 69 -46.56 32.30 -36.87
C TRP A 69 -46.05 31.12 -36.02
N ALA A 70 -46.84 30.04 -35.97
CA ALA A 70 -46.48 28.81 -35.26
C ALA A 70 -45.23 28.14 -35.85
N ASP A 71 -45.02 28.21 -37.18
CA ASP A 71 -43.82 27.67 -37.81
C ASP A 71 -42.57 28.47 -37.42
N MET A 72 -42.69 29.80 -37.36
CA MET A 72 -41.59 30.69 -36.95
C MET A 72 -41.23 30.50 -35.46
N GLU A 73 -42.23 30.34 -34.60
CA GLU A 73 -42.04 30.03 -33.19
C GLU A 73 -41.39 28.66 -32.99
N SER A 74 -41.79 27.65 -33.79
CA SER A 74 -41.14 26.34 -33.79
C SER A 74 -39.67 26.42 -34.23
N CYS A 75 -39.37 27.23 -35.26
CA CYS A 75 -37.99 27.48 -35.70
C CYS A 75 -37.16 28.19 -34.63
N ALA A 76 -37.72 29.19 -33.94
CA ALA A 76 -37.05 29.89 -32.85
C ALA A 76 -36.73 28.94 -31.69
N ASN A 77 -37.69 28.14 -31.23
CA ASN A 77 -37.48 27.16 -30.17
C ASN A 77 -36.39 26.14 -30.52
N ARG A 78 -36.30 25.73 -31.79
CA ARG A 78 -35.24 24.83 -32.26
C ARG A 78 -33.88 25.52 -32.31
N ALA A 79 -33.82 26.79 -32.69
CA ALA A 79 -32.60 27.58 -32.67
C ALA A 79 -32.08 27.74 -31.23
N GLU A 80 -32.96 28.08 -30.29
CA GLU A 80 -32.64 28.19 -28.86
C GLU A 80 -32.08 26.87 -28.31
N GLN A 81 -32.74 25.74 -28.61
CA GLN A 81 -32.25 24.43 -28.19
C GLN A 81 -30.86 24.12 -28.77
N MET A 82 -30.61 24.47 -30.04
CA MET A 82 -29.31 24.22 -30.68
C MET A 82 -28.19 25.07 -30.09
N GLU A 83 -28.48 26.31 -29.71
CA GLU A 83 -27.54 27.18 -29.02
C GLU A 83 -27.22 26.66 -27.62
N GLN A 84 -28.27 26.27 -26.87
CA GLN A 84 -28.09 25.67 -25.56
C GLN A 84 -27.26 24.38 -25.63
N ASP A 85 -27.54 23.49 -26.58
CA ASP A 85 -26.77 22.26 -26.80
C ASP A 85 -25.30 22.56 -27.16
N ALA A 86 -25.04 23.66 -27.87
CA ALA A 86 -23.70 24.09 -28.23
C ALA A 86 -22.93 24.64 -27.01
N GLU A 87 -23.57 25.47 -26.19
CA GLU A 87 -23.03 25.99 -24.93
C GLU A 87 -22.72 24.85 -23.95
N ASP A 88 -23.68 23.93 -23.75
CA ASP A 88 -23.51 22.75 -22.89
C ASP A 88 -22.34 21.88 -23.35
N ARG A 89 -22.18 21.70 -24.67
CA ARG A 89 -21.05 20.96 -25.23
C ARG A 89 -19.72 21.67 -25.03
N GLN A 90 -19.68 23.00 -25.17
CA GLN A 90 -18.47 23.78 -24.90
C GLN A 90 -18.06 23.67 -23.44
N GLU A 91 -19.01 23.81 -22.52
CA GLU A 91 -18.77 23.70 -21.08
C GLU A 91 -18.32 22.27 -20.70
N TRP A 92 -18.95 21.25 -21.27
CA TRP A 92 -18.51 19.86 -21.10
C TRP A 92 -17.07 19.65 -21.60
N ASN A 93 -16.74 20.14 -22.81
CA ASN A 93 -15.38 20.04 -23.36
C ASN A 93 -14.35 20.78 -22.49
N ARG A 94 -14.72 21.95 -21.93
CA ARG A 94 -13.86 22.69 -21.00
C ARG A 94 -13.56 21.87 -19.75
N ARG A 95 -14.59 21.31 -19.10
CA ARG A 95 -14.43 20.44 -17.92
C ARG A 95 -13.58 19.21 -18.21
N ILE A 96 -13.80 18.56 -19.35
CA ILE A 96 -13.00 17.40 -19.76
C ILE A 96 -11.53 17.79 -19.97
N THR A 97 -11.27 18.94 -20.60
CA THR A 97 -9.91 19.43 -20.82
C THR A 97 -9.20 19.72 -19.49
N GLU A 98 -9.90 20.37 -18.55
CA GLU A 98 -9.38 20.64 -17.20
C GLU A 98 -9.10 19.33 -16.42
N GLN A 99 -9.99 18.34 -16.54
CA GLN A 99 -9.81 17.03 -15.92
C GLN A 99 -8.61 16.28 -16.52
N VAL A 100 -8.47 16.27 -17.85
CA VAL A 100 -7.32 15.66 -18.54
C VAL A 100 -6.01 16.34 -18.14
N ALA A 101 -5.99 17.68 -18.03
CA ALA A 101 -4.81 18.42 -17.59
C ALA A 101 -4.44 18.09 -16.13
N THR A 102 -5.43 17.85 -15.27
CA THR A 102 -5.20 17.45 -13.87
C THR A 102 -4.64 16.03 -13.80
N LEU A 103 -5.25 15.08 -14.50
CA LEU A 103 -4.76 13.70 -14.57
C LEU A 103 -3.35 13.62 -15.19
N ALA A 104 -3.04 14.47 -16.16
CA ALA A 104 -1.69 14.55 -16.73
C ALA A 104 -0.66 14.99 -15.69
N ARG A 105 -0.98 16.00 -14.86
CA ARG A 105 -0.12 16.44 -13.75
C ARG A 105 0.09 15.34 -12.72
N GLU A 106 -0.99 14.69 -12.27
CA GLU A 106 -0.91 13.59 -11.30
C GLU A 106 -0.05 12.42 -11.83
N ARG A 107 -0.19 12.08 -13.12
CA ARG A 107 0.64 11.06 -13.76
C ARG A 107 2.12 11.45 -13.75
N ASP A 108 2.43 12.72 -14.04
CA ASP A 108 3.82 13.19 -14.12
C ASP A 108 4.44 13.27 -12.71
N GLU A 109 3.68 13.66 -11.69
CA GLU A 109 4.08 13.60 -10.28
C GLU A 109 4.35 12.16 -9.83
N ALA A 110 3.45 11.22 -10.14
CA ALA A 110 3.63 9.81 -9.82
C ALA A 110 4.86 9.20 -10.51
N ARG A 111 5.14 9.58 -11.76
CA ARG A 111 6.36 9.16 -12.47
C ARG A 111 7.63 9.68 -11.79
N ALA A 112 7.63 10.94 -11.37
CA ALA A 112 8.76 11.53 -10.67
C ALA A 112 8.99 10.88 -9.29
N GLU A 113 7.93 10.44 -8.61
CA GLU A 113 8.04 9.68 -7.36
C GLU A 113 8.70 8.31 -7.60
N VAL A 114 8.23 7.56 -8.59
CA VAL A 114 8.78 6.24 -8.94
C VAL A 114 10.26 6.34 -9.33
N GLU A 115 10.66 7.40 -10.04
CA GLU A 115 12.06 7.66 -10.38
C GLU A 115 12.90 7.92 -9.13
N ARG A 116 12.41 8.71 -8.17
CA ARG A 116 13.09 8.97 -6.90
C ARG A 116 13.24 7.71 -6.05
N GLU A 117 12.21 6.87 -5.96
CA GLU A 117 12.29 5.58 -5.26
C GLU A 117 13.28 4.63 -5.92
N ARG A 118 13.32 4.60 -7.26
CA ARG A 118 14.28 3.80 -8.00
C ARG A 118 15.72 4.25 -7.73
N ASP A 119 15.98 5.56 -7.77
CA ASP A 119 17.30 6.12 -7.49
C ASP A 119 17.75 5.83 -6.06
N LEU A 120 16.83 5.95 -5.09
CA LEU A 120 17.06 5.56 -3.70
C LEU A 120 17.39 4.07 -3.58
N GLY A 121 16.65 3.21 -4.27
CA GLY A 121 16.91 1.76 -4.30
C GLY A 121 18.29 1.43 -4.86
N VAL A 122 18.74 2.13 -5.91
CA VAL A 122 20.09 1.99 -6.46
C VAL A 122 21.14 2.45 -5.46
N ALA A 123 20.92 3.58 -4.77
CA ALA A 123 21.85 4.09 -3.75
C ALA A 123 21.99 3.11 -2.56
N LEU A 124 20.88 2.57 -2.06
CA LEU A 124 20.88 1.57 -0.99
C LEU A 124 21.55 0.26 -1.40
N ALA A 125 21.38 -0.16 -2.66
CA ALA A 125 22.09 -1.33 -3.18
C ALA A 125 23.61 -1.11 -3.21
N HIS A 126 24.06 0.08 -3.63
CA HIS A 126 25.47 0.46 -3.56
C HIS A 126 26.00 0.47 -2.12
N GLU A 127 25.29 1.09 -1.19
CA GLU A 127 25.66 1.10 0.24
C GLU A 127 25.77 -0.32 0.81
N ARG A 128 24.80 -1.19 0.50
CA ARG A 128 24.84 -2.60 0.90
C ARG A 128 26.07 -3.31 0.36
N ASP A 129 26.42 -3.08 -0.89
CA ASP A 129 27.58 -3.71 -1.52
C ASP A 129 28.90 -3.19 -0.91
N GLU A 130 28.98 -1.91 -0.56
CA GLU A 130 30.11 -1.32 0.18
C GLU A 130 30.25 -1.94 1.58
N VAL A 131 29.14 -2.02 2.34
CA VAL A 131 29.12 -2.65 3.67
C VAL A 131 29.53 -4.13 3.58
N ARG A 132 29.03 -4.85 2.57
CA ARG A 132 29.41 -6.25 2.34
C ARG A 132 30.91 -6.39 2.07
N ALA A 133 31.47 -5.55 1.20
CA ALA A 133 32.90 -5.56 0.91
C ALA A 133 33.74 -5.27 2.16
N GLU A 134 33.28 -4.35 3.01
CA GLU A 134 33.94 -4.02 4.27
C GLU A 134 33.87 -5.17 5.29
N VAL A 135 32.73 -5.87 5.38
CA VAL A 135 32.59 -7.08 6.22
C VAL A 135 33.52 -8.19 5.73
N GLU A 136 33.59 -8.42 4.42
CA GLU A 136 34.51 -9.40 3.82
C GLU A 136 35.98 -9.04 4.11
N ARG A 137 36.34 -7.75 4.00
CA ARG A 137 37.68 -7.24 4.33
C ARG A 137 38.02 -7.47 5.81
N LEU A 138 37.14 -7.07 6.73
CA LEU A 138 37.34 -7.22 8.17
C LEU A 138 37.43 -8.70 8.58
N THR A 139 36.62 -9.55 7.95
CA THR A 139 36.65 -11.00 8.19
C THR A 139 37.96 -11.63 7.71
N ALA A 140 38.47 -11.18 6.55
CA ALA A 140 39.77 -11.61 6.03
C ALA A 140 40.94 -11.14 6.92
N GLU A 141 40.89 -9.90 7.42
CA GLU A 141 41.89 -9.37 8.37
C GLU A 141 41.88 -10.15 9.69
N GLN A 142 40.70 -10.43 10.24
CA GLN A 142 40.56 -11.23 11.45
C GLN A 142 41.10 -12.65 11.29
N HIS A 143 40.93 -13.27 10.11
CA HIS A 143 41.53 -14.57 9.80
C HIS A 143 43.06 -14.51 9.65
N THR A 144 43.62 -13.38 9.23
CA THR A 144 45.07 -13.23 9.02
C THR A 144 45.81 -12.91 10.32
N GLU A 145 45.19 -12.17 11.25
CA GLU A 145 45.78 -11.82 12.55
C GLU A 145 45.80 -12.98 13.56
N ARG A 146 45.23 -14.14 13.23
CA ARG A 146 45.12 -15.29 14.14
C ARG A 146 45.69 -16.57 13.51
N PRO A 147 47.01 -16.67 13.27
CA PRO A 147 47.58 -17.63 12.33
C PRO A 147 47.66 -19.08 12.83
N ASP A 148 47.31 -19.38 14.09
CA ASP A 148 47.65 -20.69 14.70
C ASP A 148 46.58 -21.26 15.66
N ASP A 149 45.30 -20.93 15.47
CA ASP A 149 44.21 -21.61 16.19
C ASP A 149 43.54 -22.66 15.29
N ASN A 150 44.30 -23.67 14.85
CA ASN A 150 43.71 -24.93 14.35
C ASN A 150 42.91 -25.67 15.46
N ASP A 151 42.97 -25.18 16.69
CA ASP A 151 42.15 -25.58 17.84
C ASP A 151 40.80 -24.84 17.88
N TRP A 152 40.63 -23.72 17.18
CA TRP A 152 39.38 -22.94 17.19
C TRP A 152 38.31 -23.52 16.26
N LEU A 153 38.69 -24.11 15.12
CA LEU A 153 37.72 -24.83 14.26
C LEU A 153 37.25 -26.15 14.90
N ALA A 154 38.10 -26.82 15.69
CA ALA A 154 37.69 -27.92 16.54
C ALA A 154 36.72 -27.42 17.64
N GLY A 155 37.02 -26.27 18.26
CA GLY A 155 36.13 -25.60 19.21
C GLY A 155 34.82 -25.09 18.63
N MET A 156 34.75 -24.77 17.33
CA MET A 156 33.56 -24.23 16.67
C MET A 156 32.65 -25.33 16.10
N LYS A 157 33.21 -26.47 15.65
CA LYS A 157 32.43 -27.72 15.48
C LYS A 157 31.91 -28.25 16.82
N GLU A 158 32.61 -27.96 17.91
CA GLU A 158 32.16 -28.24 19.27
C GLU A 158 31.35 -27.09 19.91
N ALA A 159 31.17 -25.93 19.26
CA ALA A 159 30.41 -24.80 19.82
C ALA A 159 28.88 -24.98 19.74
N THR A 160 28.42 -26.06 19.10
CA THR A 160 27.08 -26.64 19.32
C THR A 160 27.01 -27.44 20.62
N ARG A 161 28.07 -27.48 21.45
CA ARG A 161 27.98 -28.01 22.81
C ARG A 161 27.24 -27.00 23.66
N TYR A 162 25.96 -27.32 23.82
CA TYR A 162 25.23 -27.25 25.07
C TYR A 162 26.05 -26.62 26.21
N ALA A 163 25.63 -25.47 26.71
CA ALA A 163 26.14 -24.95 27.98
C ALA A 163 25.65 -25.87 29.13
N ILE A 164 26.19 -27.09 29.20
CA ILE A 164 25.96 -28.06 30.28
C ILE A 164 26.91 -27.63 31.38
N ASN A 165 26.53 -26.64 32.19
CA ASN A 165 27.03 -26.43 33.55
C ASN A 165 26.36 -25.20 34.19
N ALA A 166 25.07 -25.29 34.44
CA ALA A 166 24.41 -24.47 35.45
C ALA A 166 23.12 -25.17 35.87
N THR A 167 22.75 -25.03 37.15
CA THR A 167 21.38 -25.24 37.62
C THR A 167 20.44 -24.56 36.63
N HIS A 168 19.67 -25.32 35.86
CA HIS A 168 18.77 -24.73 34.87
C HIS A 168 17.76 -23.82 35.59
N PRO A 169 17.44 -22.64 35.03
CA PRO A 169 16.37 -21.81 35.58
C PRO A 169 15.05 -22.60 35.58
N ASN A 170 14.10 -22.17 36.40
CA ASN A 170 12.73 -22.65 36.26
C ASN A 170 12.24 -22.28 34.83
N PRO A 171 11.57 -23.18 34.08
CA PRO A 171 10.99 -22.84 32.78
C PRO A 171 10.22 -21.50 32.77
N ALA A 172 9.48 -21.19 33.84
CA ALA A 172 8.73 -19.94 33.97
C ALA A 172 9.60 -18.67 34.03
N ASP A 173 10.89 -18.79 34.36
CA ASP A 173 11.84 -17.67 34.47
C ASP A 173 12.61 -17.42 33.15
N VAL A 174 12.39 -18.25 32.12
CA VAL A 174 13.06 -18.08 30.82
C VAL A 174 12.45 -16.89 30.08
N PRO A 175 13.26 -15.93 29.57
CA PRO A 175 12.76 -14.84 28.75
C PRO A 175 12.14 -15.34 27.43
N ALA A 176 11.15 -14.61 26.91
CA ALA A 176 10.60 -14.88 25.59
C ALA A 176 11.70 -14.78 24.50
N GLY A 177 11.61 -15.65 23.50
CA GLY A 177 12.54 -15.70 22.36
C GLY A 177 13.88 -16.40 22.60
N GLU A 178 14.19 -16.85 23.82
CA GLU A 178 15.38 -17.67 24.03
C GLU A 178 15.14 -19.12 23.60
N PRO A 179 15.93 -19.69 22.66
CA PRO A 179 15.79 -21.09 22.27
C PRO A 179 16.51 -22.02 23.25
N TRP A 180 15.86 -23.14 23.54
CA TRP A 180 16.33 -24.17 24.45
C TRP A 180 16.14 -25.56 23.87
N LEU A 181 17.10 -26.45 24.13
CA LEU A 181 16.86 -27.88 24.08
C LEU A 181 16.12 -28.24 25.37
N VAL A 182 14.96 -28.86 25.21
CA VAL A 182 14.07 -29.25 26.30
C VAL A 182 13.67 -30.71 26.18
N ARG A 183 13.11 -31.25 27.25
CA ARG A 183 12.43 -32.53 27.26
C ARG A 183 10.97 -32.33 27.65
N VAL A 184 10.06 -32.81 26.81
CA VAL A 184 8.61 -32.72 26.98
C VAL A 184 8.02 -34.13 26.84
N GLY A 185 7.28 -34.59 27.85
CA GLY A 185 6.72 -35.95 27.84
C GLY A 185 7.73 -37.09 27.72
N GLY A 186 9.01 -36.84 28.01
CA GLY A 186 10.11 -37.80 27.83
C GLY A 186 10.83 -37.74 26.48
N HIS A 187 10.36 -36.90 25.54
CA HIS A 187 10.93 -36.71 24.21
C HIS A 187 11.80 -35.44 24.17
N GLU A 188 12.89 -35.48 23.42
CA GLU A 188 13.74 -34.30 23.20
C GLU A 188 13.15 -33.41 22.11
N ALA A 189 13.16 -32.11 22.39
CA ALA A 189 12.57 -31.11 21.52
C ALA A 189 13.33 -29.79 21.65
N LEU A 190 13.19 -28.94 20.64
CA LEU A 190 13.66 -27.56 20.66
C LEU A 190 12.48 -26.69 21.00
N ALA A 191 12.64 -25.77 21.94
CA ALA A 191 11.54 -24.92 22.38
C ALA A 191 11.97 -23.47 22.52
N VAL A 192 11.04 -22.58 22.24
CA VAL A 192 11.16 -21.15 22.48
C VAL A 192 9.96 -20.71 23.29
N ARG A 193 10.19 -19.80 24.24
CA ARG A 193 9.09 -19.19 24.99
C ARG A 193 8.48 -18.06 24.16
N ASP A 194 7.19 -18.09 23.89
CA ASP A 194 6.49 -17.11 23.04
C ASP A 194 5.69 -16.06 23.85
N GLY A 195 5.51 -16.30 25.15
CA GLY A 195 4.82 -15.40 26.07
C GLY A 195 3.32 -15.63 26.21
N ASP A 196 2.75 -16.69 25.63
CA ASP A 196 1.35 -17.06 25.89
C ASP A 196 1.16 -17.44 27.37
N PRO A 197 0.12 -16.92 28.06
CA PRO A 197 -0.08 -17.16 29.48
C PRO A 197 -0.56 -18.58 29.83
N PHE A 198 -1.09 -19.33 28.87
CA PHE A 198 -1.61 -20.69 29.06
C PHE A 198 -0.66 -21.74 28.50
N TRP A 199 0.00 -21.45 27.38
CA TRP A 199 0.92 -22.37 26.69
C TRP A 199 2.20 -21.63 26.27
N PRO A 200 3.02 -21.18 27.24
CA PRO A 200 4.13 -20.26 26.96
C PRO A 200 5.25 -20.82 26.08
N TRP A 201 5.24 -22.10 25.72
CA TRP A 201 6.32 -22.76 25.00
C TRP A 201 5.85 -23.35 23.69
N SER A 202 6.38 -22.81 22.59
CA SER A 202 6.30 -23.43 21.28
C SER A 202 7.45 -24.43 21.11
N VAL A 203 7.11 -25.69 20.87
CA VAL A 203 8.02 -26.84 20.93
C VAL A 203 8.06 -27.56 19.59
N ALA A 204 9.23 -27.69 18.99
CA ALA A 204 9.49 -28.53 17.82
C ALA A 204 10.19 -29.83 18.24
N HIS A 205 9.47 -30.95 18.14
CA HIS A 205 9.97 -32.27 18.48
C HIS A 205 11.02 -32.76 17.48
N LEU A 206 12.15 -33.30 17.96
CA LEU A 206 13.23 -33.76 17.08
C LEU A 206 12.86 -35.01 16.25
N ASP A 207 11.90 -35.80 16.71
CA ASP A 207 11.28 -36.90 15.97
C ASP A 207 10.20 -36.45 14.99
N GLY A 208 9.75 -35.19 15.12
CA GLY A 208 8.84 -34.48 14.21
C GLY A 208 7.56 -34.01 14.91
N GLY A 209 7.05 -32.85 14.47
CA GLY A 209 5.82 -32.25 14.99
C GLY A 209 6.11 -31.03 15.87
N ILE A 210 5.11 -30.15 15.97
CA ILE A 210 5.17 -28.93 16.76
C ILE A 210 3.99 -28.91 17.74
N ASP A 211 4.20 -28.46 18.97
CA ASP A 211 3.19 -28.41 20.04
C ASP A 211 3.39 -27.19 20.93
N ASP A 212 2.32 -26.79 21.63
CA ASP A 212 2.27 -25.69 22.59
C ASP A 212 2.10 -26.26 24.00
N VAL A 213 3.04 -25.97 24.91
CA VAL A 213 3.05 -26.61 26.24
C VAL A 213 3.20 -25.65 27.41
N ALA A 214 2.65 -26.08 28.55
CA ALA A 214 2.75 -25.35 29.81
C ALA A 214 4.11 -25.53 30.47
N ASP A 215 4.48 -24.58 31.35
CA ASP A 215 5.75 -24.58 32.08
C ASP A 215 6.02 -25.89 32.84
N GLU A 216 4.99 -26.54 33.40
CA GLU A 216 5.17 -27.78 34.17
C GLU A 216 5.52 -29.00 33.30
N SER A 217 5.30 -28.90 31.98
CA SER A 217 5.58 -29.97 31.02
C SER A 217 6.99 -29.91 30.45
N VAL A 218 7.72 -28.82 30.70
CA VAL A 218 9.03 -28.54 30.12
C VAL A 218 10.14 -28.85 31.11
N THR A 219 11.11 -29.66 30.70
CA THR A 219 12.38 -29.80 31.40
C THR A 219 13.50 -29.21 30.55
N LEU A 220 14.06 -28.08 30.98
CA LEU A 220 15.20 -27.46 30.30
C LEU A 220 16.42 -28.39 30.36
N THR A 221 16.99 -28.68 29.19
CA THR A 221 18.17 -29.55 29.07
C THR A 221 19.41 -28.74 28.74
N ALA A 222 19.32 -27.81 27.80
CA ALA A 222 20.42 -26.93 27.48
C ALA A 222 19.93 -25.65 26.80
N ARG A 223 20.55 -24.52 27.12
CA ARG A 223 20.33 -23.28 26.38
C ARG A 223 20.96 -23.40 25.01
N LEU A 224 20.22 -23.04 23.98
CA LEU A 224 20.75 -22.92 22.63
C LEU A 224 21.19 -21.46 22.45
N VAL A 225 22.42 -21.29 22.00
CA VAL A 225 22.90 -19.99 21.53
C VAL A 225 22.85 -20.11 20.01
N PRO A 226 21.89 -19.45 19.33
CA PRO A 226 21.81 -19.52 17.89
C PRO A 226 23.17 -19.16 17.30
N ALA A 227 23.68 -20.00 16.41
CA ALA A 227 24.79 -19.58 15.57
C ALA A 227 24.31 -18.37 14.73
N PRO A 228 25.15 -17.37 14.44
CA PRO A 228 24.73 -16.13 13.77
C PRO A 228 24.34 -16.30 12.28
N ARG A 229 23.83 -17.46 11.86
CA ARG A 229 23.37 -17.71 10.50
C ARG A 229 21.93 -17.24 10.33
N VAL A 230 21.79 -15.96 9.95
CA VAL A 230 20.54 -15.34 9.54
C VAL A 230 20.34 -15.57 8.05
N ILE A 231 19.19 -16.15 7.67
CA ILE A 231 18.80 -16.42 6.30
C ILE A 231 17.75 -15.40 5.87
N THR A 232 17.99 -14.75 4.72
CA THR A 232 17.09 -13.74 4.12
C THR A 232 16.65 -14.11 2.70
N ASN A 233 17.17 -15.20 2.14
CA ASN A 233 16.83 -15.68 0.80
C ASN A 233 16.10 -17.04 0.91
N PRO A 234 14.93 -17.23 0.27
CA PRO A 234 14.27 -18.54 0.22
C PRO A 234 15.14 -19.66 -0.35
N ASP A 235 16.01 -19.39 -1.33
CA ASP A 235 16.85 -20.44 -1.94
C ASP A 235 17.84 -21.06 -0.94
N GLU A 236 18.31 -20.27 0.03
CA GLU A 236 19.19 -20.78 1.08
C GLU A 236 18.39 -21.60 2.11
N LEU A 237 17.15 -21.20 2.37
CA LEU A 237 16.24 -21.91 3.26
C LEU A 237 15.87 -23.29 2.71
N GLU A 238 15.68 -23.39 1.38
CA GLU A 238 15.45 -24.67 0.67
C GLU A 238 16.63 -25.64 0.74
N GLN A 239 17.83 -25.18 1.06
CA GLN A 239 19.03 -26.03 1.19
C GLN A 239 19.20 -26.64 2.59
N LEU A 240 18.36 -26.26 3.57
CA LEU A 240 18.47 -26.83 4.91
C LEU A 240 18.00 -28.29 4.95
N ALA A 241 18.61 -29.09 5.81
CA ALA A 241 18.24 -30.50 5.96
C ALA A 241 16.79 -30.65 6.47
N THR A 242 16.14 -31.77 6.13
CA THR A 242 14.89 -32.20 6.77
C THR A 242 15.04 -32.17 8.29
N ARG A 243 14.01 -31.71 9.01
CA ARG A 243 14.03 -31.47 10.47
C ARG A 243 14.92 -30.32 10.94
N ALA A 244 15.43 -29.49 10.04
CA ALA A 244 15.98 -28.21 10.44
C ALA A 244 14.92 -27.38 11.17
N VAL A 245 15.34 -26.65 12.20
CA VAL A 245 14.48 -25.76 12.98
C VAL A 245 15.03 -24.35 12.92
N ILE A 246 14.14 -23.41 12.58
CA ILE A 246 14.44 -22.00 12.43
C ILE A 246 13.55 -21.17 13.36
N LEU A 247 14.03 -19.99 13.72
CA LEU A 247 13.29 -18.98 14.46
C LEU A 247 12.99 -17.79 13.56
N SER A 248 11.78 -17.24 13.64
CA SER A 248 11.54 -15.92 13.05
C SER A 248 12.36 -14.83 13.75
N ALA A 249 12.63 -13.74 13.04
CA ALA A 249 13.35 -12.60 13.59
C ALA A 249 12.43 -11.61 14.34
N ASP A 250 11.16 -11.94 14.58
CA ASP A 250 10.28 -11.07 15.38
C ASP A 250 10.65 -11.17 16.86
N ASP A 251 11.25 -10.10 17.38
CA ASP A 251 11.65 -9.99 18.80
C ASP A 251 10.47 -10.06 19.77
N LYS A 252 9.23 -9.84 19.31
CA LYS A 252 8.05 -9.81 20.19
C LYS A 252 7.44 -11.19 20.37
N ASN A 253 7.18 -11.88 19.26
CA ASN A 253 6.56 -13.19 19.21
C ASN A 253 7.31 -14.04 18.18
N PRO A 254 8.45 -14.63 18.56
CA PRO A 254 9.24 -15.40 17.61
C PRO A 254 8.60 -16.76 17.36
N ASP A 255 8.25 -17.01 16.10
CA ASP A 255 7.65 -18.25 15.64
C ASP A 255 8.73 -19.30 15.37
N VAL A 256 8.47 -20.53 15.82
CA VAL A 256 9.32 -21.69 15.56
C VAL A 256 8.80 -22.41 14.33
N TYR A 257 9.67 -22.63 13.35
CA TYR A 257 9.35 -23.45 12.19
C TYR A 257 10.24 -24.69 12.12
N GLN A 258 9.65 -25.82 11.73
CA GLN A 258 10.36 -27.07 11.48
C GLN A 258 10.16 -27.50 10.04
N ARG A 259 11.25 -27.86 9.36
CA ARG A 259 11.17 -28.46 8.03
C ARG A 259 10.73 -29.92 8.13
N ASP A 260 9.64 -30.27 7.46
CA ASP A 260 9.09 -31.62 7.46
C ASP A 260 9.67 -32.50 6.34
N SER A 261 9.18 -33.74 6.23
CA SER A 261 9.61 -34.69 5.19
C SER A 261 9.09 -34.39 3.78
N TYR A 262 8.18 -33.42 3.63
CA TYR A 262 7.62 -32.99 2.35
C TYR A 262 8.29 -31.70 1.84
N ASP A 263 9.39 -31.27 2.47
CA ASP A 263 10.09 -30.03 2.18
C ASP A 263 9.25 -28.77 2.45
N GLU A 264 8.28 -28.87 3.35
CA GLU A 264 7.49 -27.74 3.84
C GLU A 264 7.98 -27.30 5.22
N TRP A 265 7.82 -26.01 5.50
CA TRP A 265 8.04 -25.43 6.83
C TRP A 265 6.74 -25.47 7.60
N LEU A 266 6.70 -26.24 8.68
CA LEU A 266 5.57 -26.30 9.59
C LEU A 266 5.75 -25.25 10.70
N ASP A 267 4.68 -24.56 11.04
CA ASP A 267 4.56 -23.76 12.25
C ASP A 267 3.79 -24.53 13.35
N ILE A 268 3.46 -23.86 14.44
CA ILE A 268 2.69 -24.43 15.54
C ILE A 268 1.27 -24.86 15.18
N THR A 269 0.69 -24.26 14.13
CA THR A 269 -0.62 -24.68 13.62
C THR A 269 -0.54 -25.93 12.74
N ALA A 270 0.66 -26.49 12.57
CA ALA A 270 0.99 -27.55 11.63
C ALA A 270 0.62 -27.20 10.18
N GLN A 271 0.61 -25.90 9.86
CA GLN A 271 0.38 -25.42 8.50
C GLN A 271 1.71 -25.47 7.73
N GLY A 272 1.68 -26.07 6.54
CA GLY A 272 2.84 -26.11 5.64
C GLY A 272 3.03 -24.81 4.87
N TYR A 273 4.24 -24.28 4.92
CA TYR A 273 4.68 -23.09 4.19
C TYR A 273 5.88 -23.42 3.29
N SER A 274 5.87 -22.89 2.08
CA SER A 274 7.07 -22.86 1.24
C SER A 274 8.12 -21.89 1.81
N SER A 275 9.40 -22.11 1.50
CA SER A 275 10.49 -21.21 1.91
C SER A 275 10.25 -19.75 1.49
N SER A 276 9.64 -19.53 0.32
CA SER A 276 9.25 -18.21 -0.16
C SER A 276 8.17 -17.55 0.71
N GLN A 277 7.21 -18.32 1.22
CA GLN A 277 6.18 -17.80 2.13
C GLN A 277 6.78 -17.41 3.47
N VAL A 278 7.65 -18.26 4.04
CA VAL A 278 8.33 -17.99 5.31
C VAL A 278 9.15 -16.69 5.23
N ILE A 279 10.02 -16.55 4.22
CA ILE A 279 10.84 -15.33 4.08
C ILE A 279 9.98 -14.09 3.78
N ARG A 280 8.85 -14.23 3.06
CA ARG A 280 7.93 -13.11 2.82
C ARG A 280 7.22 -12.66 4.11
N MET A 281 6.86 -13.60 4.98
CA MET A 281 6.21 -13.32 6.26
C MET A 281 7.20 -12.72 7.26
N GLU A 282 8.33 -13.41 7.47
CA GLU A 282 9.28 -13.11 8.56
C GLU A 282 10.40 -12.14 8.18
N ARG A 283 10.61 -11.89 6.87
CA ARG A 283 11.75 -11.13 6.29
C ARG A 283 13.12 -11.78 6.49
N SER A 284 13.37 -12.36 7.66
CA SER A 284 14.60 -13.07 8.01
C SER A 284 14.32 -14.13 9.08
N VAL A 285 15.09 -15.21 9.05
CA VAL A 285 15.00 -16.31 10.02
C VAL A 285 16.40 -16.71 10.49
N THR A 286 16.49 -17.24 11.71
CA THR A 286 17.74 -17.74 12.29
C THR A 286 17.70 -19.25 12.40
N VAL A 287 18.74 -19.94 11.94
CA VAL A 287 18.83 -21.40 12.10
C VAL A 287 19.20 -21.73 13.55
N ILE A 288 18.28 -22.39 14.26
CA ILE A 288 18.49 -22.84 15.64
C ILE A 288 19.09 -24.25 15.66
N TYR A 289 18.67 -25.09 14.72
CA TYR A 289 19.12 -26.47 14.62
C TYR A 289 19.14 -26.94 13.18
N GLN A 290 20.21 -27.65 12.83
CA GLN A 290 20.33 -28.35 11.56
C GLN A 290 20.90 -29.74 11.87
N PRO A 291 20.17 -30.83 11.59
CA PRO A 291 20.73 -32.16 11.76
C PRO A 291 21.90 -32.35 10.80
N GLU A 292 22.90 -33.14 11.23
CA GLU A 292 23.93 -33.61 10.31
C GLU A 292 23.22 -34.45 9.23
N GLU A 293 23.43 -34.12 7.96
CA GLU A 293 22.98 -34.99 6.87
C GLU A 293 23.65 -36.34 7.10
N ASP A 294 22.84 -37.39 7.29
CA ASP A 294 23.32 -38.77 7.22
C ASP A 294 24.01 -38.91 5.87
N GLN A 295 25.35 -38.87 5.87
CA GLN A 295 26.16 -39.21 4.71
C GLN A 295 25.86 -40.67 4.38
N LYS A 296 24.89 -40.89 3.50
CA LYS A 296 24.63 -42.16 2.84
C LYS A 296 25.53 -42.33 1.62
#